data_AF-A0A7S0WA05-F1
#
_entry.id   AF-A0A7S0WA05-F1
#
_cell.length_a   1.000
_cell.length_b   1.000
_cell.length_c   1.000
_cell.angle_alpha   90.00
_cell.angle_beta   90.00
_cell.angle_gamma   90.00
#
_symmetry.space_group_name_H-M   'P 1'
#
loop_
_entity.id
_entity.type
_entity.pdbx_description
1 polymer ?
#
loop_
_entity_poly.entity_id
_entity_poly.type
_entity_poly.pdbx_seq_one_letter_code
_entity_poly.pdbx_strand_id
1 'polypeptide(L)'
;GGGLTFDEVVSRLKRLHLFSKGDVDESCVTQFAEVVRFKRFTAGSLVTRVGDAGDKMFFISRGRCEAAVEGKVLERLEEGMCFGEMSLMRMCRRRAHGMNRTQ
;
A
#
# COMPACT_ATOMS: atom_id res chain seq x y z
N GLY A 1 8.25 -24.71 -4.27
CA GLY A 1 7.65 -23.56 -3.57
C GLY A 1 8.49 -22.35 -3.86
N GLY A 2 8.11 -21.55 -4.83
CA GLY A 2 8.87 -20.37 -5.27
C GLY A 2 8.30 -19.11 -4.64
N GLY A 3 9.06 -18.48 -3.75
CA GLY A 3 8.83 -17.07 -3.43
C GLY A 3 9.20 -16.20 -4.63
N LEU A 4 8.66 -14.99 -4.70
CA LEU A 4 9.09 -14.02 -5.71
C LEU A 4 10.55 -13.62 -5.43
N THR A 5 11.37 -13.51 -6.47
CA THR A 5 12.73 -12.95 -6.36
C THR A 5 12.67 -11.45 -6.14
N PHE A 6 13.76 -10.86 -5.66
CA PHE A 6 13.84 -9.40 -5.45
C PHE A 6 13.54 -8.63 -6.75
N ASP A 7 14.11 -9.06 -7.88
CA ASP A 7 13.86 -8.45 -9.18
C ASP A 7 12.38 -8.54 -9.61
N GLU A 8 11.72 -9.66 -9.32
CA GLU A 8 10.28 -9.80 -9.57
C GLU A 8 9.45 -8.86 -8.68
N VAL A 9 9.88 -8.64 -7.44
CA VAL A 9 9.24 -7.66 -6.53
C VAL A 9 9.40 -6.24 -7.08
N VAL A 10 10.62 -5.83 -7.43
CA VAL A 10 10.91 -4.52 -8.02
C VAL A 10 10.10 -4.31 -9.30
N SER A 11 10.08 -5.32 -10.19
CA SER A 11 9.33 -5.27 -11.45
C SER A 11 7.83 -5.07 -11.22
N ARG A 12 7.26 -5.66 -10.16
CA ARG A 12 5.86 -5.47 -9.80
C ARG A 12 5.60 -4.08 -9.21
N LEU A 13 6.49 -3.60 -8.35
CA LEU A 13 6.36 -2.26 -7.76
C LEU A 13 6.36 -1.18 -8.84
N LYS A 14 7.23 -1.29 -9.85
CA LYS A 14 7.29 -0.37 -11.00
C LYS A 14 5.99 -0.29 -11.82
N ARG A 15 5.12 -1.29 -11.74
CA ARG A 15 3.80 -1.29 -12.43
C ARG A 15 2.70 -0.59 -11.65
N LEU A 16 2.90 -0.32 -10.36
CA LEU A 16 1.91 0.39 -9.56
C LEU A 16 1.89 1.86 -9.97
N HIS A 17 0.70 2.47 -10.01
CA HIS A 17 0.55 3.87 -10.42
C HIS A 17 1.39 4.85 -9.58
N LEU A 18 1.69 4.47 -8.33
CA LEU A 18 2.53 5.25 -7.43
C LEU A 18 3.99 5.38 -7.91
N PHE A 19 4.52 4.35 -8.58
CA PHE A 19 5.92 4.29 -9.02
C PHE A 19 6.08 4.49 -10.53
N SER A 20 4.98 4.45 -11.30
CA SER A 20 5.04 4.50 -12.77
C SER A 20 5.16 5.91 -13.36
N LYS A 21 4.94 6.98 -12.59
CA LYS A 21 4.88 8.36 -13.10
C LYS A 21 6.22 9.09 -13.18
N GLY A 22 7.33 8.44 -12.83
CA GLY A 22 8.67 9.06 -12.87
C GLY A 22 8.97 10.02 -11.72
N ASP A 23 8.01 10.24 -10.81
CA ASP A 23 8.17 11.08 -9.61
C ASP A 23 8.90 10.36 -8.46
N VAL A 24 9.23 9.08 -8.62
CA VAL A 24 9.85 8.25 -7.58
C VAL A 24 11.20 7.74 -8.04
N ASP A 25 12.24 8.07 -7.28
CA ASP A 25 13.61 7.62 -7.51
C ASP A 25 13.72 6.08 -7.44
N GLU A 26 14.61 5.50 -8.25
CA GLU A 26 14.79 4.05 -8.30
C GLU A 26 15.30 3.47 -6.97
N SER A 27 16.06 4.25 -6.20
CA SER A 27 16.47 3.87 -4.84
C SER A 27 15.27 3.71 -3.90
N CYS A 28 14.24 4.56 -4.03
CA CYS A 28 13.00 4.43 -3.26
C CYS A 28 12.28 3.12 -3.61
N VAL A 29 12.19 2.75 -4.89
CA VAL A 29 11.58 1.48 -5.30
C VAL A 29 12.31 0.29 -4.66
N THR A 30 13.64 0.35 -4.64
CA THR A 30 14.50 -0.67 -4.03
C THR A 30 14.25 -0.79 -2.52
N GLN A 31 14.15 0.33 -1.79
CA GLN A 31 13.82 0.35 -0.37
C GLN A 31 12.43 -0.25 -0.09
N PHE A 32 11.44 0.04 -0.94
CA PHE A 32 10.12 -0.59 -0.83
C PHE A 32 10.19 -2.10 -1.06
N ALA A 33 11.01 -2.57 -2.00
CA ALA A 33 11.17 -3.99 -2.30
C ALA A 33 11.73 -4.80 -1.11
N GLU A 34 12.53 -4.19 -0.23
CA GLU A 34 13.06 -4.84 0.97
C GLU A 34 11.97 -5.10 2.02
N VAL A 35 11.04 -4.15 2.19
CA VAL A 35 10.04 -4.16 3.26
C VAL A 35 8.68 -4.72 2.82
N VAL A 36 8.38 -4.74 1.52
CA VAL A 36 7.09 -5.20 1.02
C VAL A 36 6.90 -6.71 1.28
N ARG A 37 5.65 -7.09 1.55
CA ARG A 37 5.25 -8.48 1.77
C ARG A 37 4.02 -8.81 0.93
N PHE A 38 4.11 -9.87 0.14
CA PHE A 38 3.00 -10.34 -0.69
C PHE A 38 2.03 -11.15 0.17
N LYS A 39 0.74 -10.80 0.07
CA LYS A 39 -0.32 -11.53 0.74
C LYS A 39 -1.41 -11.88 -0.25
N ARG A 40 -1.86 -13.13 -0.22
CA ARG A 40 -2.99 -13.61 -1.03
C ARG A 40 -4.23 -13.63 -0.16
N PHE A 41 -5.33 -13.18 -0.74
CA PHE A 41 -6.65 -13.21 -0.14
C PHE A 41 -7.58 -13.97 -1.09
N THR A 42 -8.51 -14.73 -0.54
CA THR A 42 -9.58 -15.39 -1.31
C THR A 42 -10.78 -14.46 -1.44
N ALA A 43 -11.66 -14.73 -2.39
CA ALA A 43 -12.91 -13.98 -2.51
C ALA A 43 -13.70 -13.99 -1.18
N GLY A 44 -14.23 -12.84 -0.79
CA GLY A 44 -14.92 -12.65 0.50
C GLY A 44 -14.00 -12.46 1.72
N SER A 45 -12.67 -12.55 1.55
CA SER A 45 -11.73 -12.24 2.63
C SER A 45 -11.78 -10.75 2.99
N LEU A 46 -11.83 -10.47 4.29
CA LEU A 46 -11.67 -9.13 4.83
C LEU A 46 -10.18 -8.77 4.90
N VAL A 47 -9.77 -7.71 4.19
CA VAL A 47 -8.38 -7.26 4.16
C VAL A 47 -8.05 -6.33 5.34
N THR A 48 -8.92 -5.34 5.61
CA THR A 48 -8.80 -4.38 6.73
C THR A 48 -10.19 -3.97 7.20
N ARG A 49 -10.31 -3.43 8.42
CA ARG A 49 -11.54 -2.80 8.94
C ARG A 49 -11.36 -1.30 9.14
N VAL A 50 -12.47 -0.56 9.01
CA VAL A 50 -12.53 0.83 9.43
C VAL A 50 -12.19 0.92 10.93
N GLY A 51 -11.25 1.81 11.27
CA GLY A 51 -10.80 1.99 12.65
C GLY A 51 -9.62 1.11 13.05
N ASP A 52 -9.17 0.17 12.20
CA ASP A 52 -7.93 -0.56 12.45
C ASP A 52 -6.74 0.42 12.58
N ALA A 53 -5.77 0.07 13.43
CA ALA A 53 -4.55 0.85 13.59
C ALA A 53 -3.86 0.99 12.22
N GLY A 54 -3.90 2.21 11.69
CA GLY A 54 -3.48 2.52 10.34
C GLY A 54 -1.97 2.56 10.15
N ASP A 55 -1.31 1.40 10.23
CA ASP A 55 0.14 1.24 10.09
C ASP A 55 0.58 0.58 8.77
N LYS A 56 -0.38 0.21 7.92
CA LYS A 56 -0.14 -0.49 6.64
C LYS A 56 -0.81 0.22 5.48
N MET A 57 -0.14 0.16 4.35
CA MET A 57 -0.68 0.48 3.03
C MET A 57 -0.62 -0.79 2.19
N PHE A 58 -1.63 -0.97 1.34
CA PHE A 58 -1.74 -2.12 0.46
C PHE A 58 -1.76 -1.68 -0.99
N PHE A 59 -1.17 -2.53 -1.84
CA PHE A 59 -1.18 -2.38 -3.28
C PHE A 59 -1.82 -3.61 -3.92
N ILE A 60 -2.70 -3.39 -4.89
CA ILE A 60 -3.36 -4.48 -5.60
C ILE A 60 -2.44 -4.92 -6.73
N SER A 61 -1.55 -5.89 -6.43
CA SER A 61 -0.66 -6.45 -7.44
C SER A 61 -1.38 -7.33 -8.47
N ARG A 62 -2.56 -7.87 -8.13
CA ARG A 62 -3.41 -8.67 -9.02
C ARG A 62 -4.81 -8.81 -8.43
N GLY A 63 -5.84 -8.74 -9.27
CA GLY A 63 -7.23 -8.93 -8.87
C GLY A 63 -7.93 -7.62 -8.53
N ARG A 64 -8.98 -7.70 -7.71
CA ARG A 64 -9.81 -6.55 -7.30
C ARG A 64 -10.31 -6.69 -5.87
N CYS A 65 -10.57 -5.57 -5.21
CA CYS A 65 -11.27 -5.54 -3.92
C CYS A 65 -12.33 -4.45 -3.90
N GLU A 66 -13.23 -4.52 -2.92
CA GLU A 66 -14.29 -3.54 -2.71
C GLU A 66 -14.09 -2.90 -1.34
N ALA A 67 -14.13 -1.56 -1.29
CA ALA A 67 -14.24 -0.83 -0.05
C ALA A 67 -15.72 -0.64 0.26
N ALA A 68 -16.16 -1.14 1.42
CA ALA A 68 -17.55 -1.07 1.83
C ALA A 68 -17.69 -0.62 3.29
N VAL A 69 -18.75 0.15 3.56
CA VAL A 69 -19.16 0.57 4.91
C VAL A 69 -20.62 0.16 5.09
N GLU A 70 -20.91 -0.54 6.19
CA GLU A 70 -22.27 -1.01 6.51
C GLU A 70 -22.94 -1.77 5.35
N GLY A 71 -22.15 -2.59 4.63
CA GLY A 71 -22.64 -3.39 3.50
C GLY A 71 -22.81 -2.61 2.19
N LYS A 72 -22.62 -1.29 2.18
CA LYS A 72 -22.64 -0.47 0.97
C LYS A 72 -21.24 -0.34 0.39
N VAL A 73 -21.06 -0.81 -0.85
CA VAL A 73 -19.82 -0.59 -1.61
C VAL A 73 -19.69 0.90 -1.95
N LEU A 74 -18.59 1.49 -1.53
CA LEU A 74 -18.23 2.88 -1.81
C LEU A 74 -17.31 2.98 -3.02
N GLU A 75 -16.39 2.04 -3.15
CA GLU A 75 -15.37 2.05 -4.20
C GLU A 75 -14.96 0.62 -4.58
N ARG A 76 -14.62 0.43 -5.85
CA ARG A 76 -13.97 -0.78 -6.35
C ARG A 76 -12.55 -0.44 -6.73
N LEU A 77 -11.60 -1.20 -6.19
CA LEU A 77 -10.19 -1.01 -6.40
C LEU A 77 -9.67 -2.15 -7.28
N GLU A 78 -8.91 -1.80 -8.31
CA GLU A 78 -8.40 -2.72 -9.32
C GLU A 78 -6.87 -2.84 -9.28
N GLU A 79 -6.31 -3.72 -10.10
CA GLU A 79 -4.87 -3.91 -10.22
C GLU A 79 -4.15 -2.57 -10.47
N GLY A 80 -3.04 -2.35 -9.76
CA GLY A 80 -2.27 -1.11 -9.82
C GLY A 80 -2.71 -0.02 -8.82
N MET A 81 -3.91 -0.13 -8.25
CA MET A 81 -4.41 0.79 -7.22
C MET A 81 -3.85 0.45 -5.82
N CYS A 82 -3.90 1.42 -4.91
CA CYS A 82 -3.53 1.28 -3.50
C CYS A 82 -4.63 1.78 -2.58
N PHE A 83 -4.60 1.33 -1.32
CA PHE A 83 -5.45 1.85 -0.25
C PHE A 83 -4.73 1.79 1.10
N GLY A 84 -5.22 2.56 2.08
CA GLY A 84 -4.60 2.69 3.41
C GLY A 84 -3.49 3.76 3.47
N GLU A 85 -3.31 4.52 2.41
CA GLU A 85 -2.39 5.66 2.32
C GLU A 85 -2.75 6.79 3.28
N MET A 86 -4.04 7.10 3.45
CA MET A 86 -4.49 8.11 4.43
C MET A 86 -4.08 7.77 5.86
N SER A 87 -4.07 6.48 6.20
CA SER A 87 -3.65 5.99 7.51
C SER A 87 -2.16 6.25 7.76
N LEU A 88 -1.31 5.98 6.77
CA LEU A 88 0.11 6.31 6.82
C LEU A 88 0.35 7.82 6.81
N MET A 89 -0.36 8.60 6.00
CA MET A 89 -0.26 10.06 5.96
C MET A 89 -0.65 10.70 7.31
N ARG A 90 -1.72 10.22 7.96
CA ARG A 90 -2.09 10.64 9.33
C ARG A 90 -1.04 10.23 10.36
N MET A 91 -0.40 9.07 10.20
CA MET A 91 0.71 8.66 11.07
C MET A 91 1.93 9.57 10.89
N CYS A 92 2.33 9.87 9.65
CA CYS A 92 3.40 10.81 9.35
C CYS A 92 3.11 12.21 9.91
N ARG A 93 1.86 12.70 9.79
CA ARG A 93 1.46 14.00 10.36
C ARG A 93 1.50 14.02 11.89
N ARG A 94 1.11 12.92 12.55
CA ARG A 94 1.26 12.77 14.02
C ARG A 94 2.73 12.75 14.46
N ARG A 95 3.62 12.11 13.69
CA ARG A 95 5.07 12.13 13.96
C ARG A 95 5.71 13.48 13.66
N ALA A 96 5.28 14.18 12.60
CA ALA A 96 5.75 15.52 12.27
C ALA A 96 5.39 16.56 13.35
N HIS A 97 4.27 16.37 14.08
CA HIS A 97 3.96 17.16 15.27
C HIS A 97 4.89 16.91 16.49
N GLY A 98 5.80 15.94 16.40
CA GLY A 98 6.84 15.68 17.40
C GLY A 98 8.21 16.30 17.08
N MET A 99 8.40 16.94 15.92
CA MET A 99 9.64 17.68 15.62
C MET A 99 9.48 19.13 16.09
N ASN A 100 9.86 19.40 17.34
CA ASN A 100 10.09 20.77 17.78
C ASN A 100 11.22 21.37 16.93
N ARG A 101 10.94 22.54 16.34
CA ARG A 101 11.95 23.39 15.73
C ARG A 101 12.83 23.93 16.86
N THR A 102 13.99 23.33 17.10
CA THR A 102 15.07 23.99 17.85
C THR A 102 15.74 25.01 16.94
N GLN A 103 15.93 26.23 17.46
CA GLN A 103 16.63 27.33 16.79
C GLN A 103 18.06 26.95 16.41
#